data_AF-A0A1H9USK6-F1
#
_entry.id   AF-A0A1H9USK6-F1
#
_cell.length_a   1.000
_cell.length_b   1.000
_cell.length_c   1.000
_cell.angle_alpha   90.00
_cell.angle_beta   90.00
_cell.angle_gamma   90.00
#
_symmetry.space_group_name_H-M   'P 1'
#
loop_
_entity.id
_entity.type
_entity.pdbx_description
1 polymer ?
#
loop_
_entity_poly.entity_id
_entity_poly.type
_entity_poly.pdbx_seq_one_letter_code
_entity_poly.pdbx_strand_id
1 'polypeptide(L)'
;MDSPKQNRDILDNIPQPIRNNGAGGYDTGPRDTMRDLENPDLLVPPITDAGLLPNMKFSFSDTSMTLNFGGWSRVITVRELPIATTLAGVNMCLTPGGVRELHWHQQAE
;
A
#
# COMPACT_ATOMS: atom_id res chain seq x y z
N MET A 1 -30.19 11.31 -33.01
CA MET A 1 -30.16 11.48 -31.55
C MET A 1 -29.48 10.25 -30.98
N ASP A 2 -28.16 10.19 -31.08
CA ASP A 2 -27.39 9.04 -30.61
C ASP A 2 -26.94 9.31 -29.17
N SER A 3 -27.49 8.53 -28.25
CA SER A 3 -27.09 8.55 -26.85
C SER A 3 -25.69 7.96 -26.71
N PRO A 4 -24.74 8.62 -26.02
CA PRO A 4 -23.41 8.07 -25.83
C PRO A 4 -23.47 6.95 -24.78
N LYS A 5 -23.73 5.72 -25.22
CA LYS A 5 -23.67 4.50 -24.37
C LYS A 5 -22.24 4.03 -24.10
N GLN A 6 -21.23 4.64 -24.72
CA GLN A 6 -19.83 4.18 -24.64
C GLN A 6 -19.09 4.54 -23.34
N ASN A 7 -19.64 5.39 -22.46
CA ASN A 7 -18.96 5.83 -21.23
C ASN A 7 -19.42 5.11 -19.95
N ARG A 8 -20.37 4.18 -20.04
CA ARG A 8 -20.85 3.44 -18.85
C ARG A 8 -19.97 2.23 -18.54
N ASP A 9 -19.46 1.55 -19.56
CA ASP A 9 -18.66 0.32 -19.39
C ASP A 9 -17.31 0.55 -18.69
N ILE A 10 -16.74 1.76 -18.74
CA ILE A 10 -15.49 2.11 -18.03
C ILE A 10 -15.75 2.40 -16.53
N LEU A 11 -16.94 2.91 -16.19
CA LEU A 11 -17.33 3.19 -14.80
C LEU A 11 -17.73 1.91 -14.04
N ASP A 12 -18.22 0.90 -14.75
CA ASP A 12 -18.69 -0.36 -14.13
C ASP A 12 -17.56 -1.22 -13.53
N ASN A 13 -16.29 -0.93 -13.86
CA ASN A 13 -15.13 -1.68 -13.37
C ASN A 13 -14.29 -0.92 -12.33
N ILE A 14 -14.73 0.27 -11.91
CA ILE A 14 -14.06 1.07 -10.87
C ILE A 14 -14.69 0.75 -9.52
N PRO A 15 -13.92 0.26 -8.52
CA PRO A 15 -14.49 -0.14 -7.25
C PRO A 15 -15.05 1.09 -6.52
N GLN A 16 -16.26 0.95 -5.97
CA GLN A 16 -16.94 2.00 -5.23
C GLN A 16 -17.04 1.62 -3.74
N PRO A 17 -17.03 2.60 -2.80
CA PRO A 17 -17.22 2.33 -1.38
C PRO A 17 -18.70 2.06 -1.08
N ILE A 18 -19.26 1.02 -1.70
CA ILE A 18 -20.67 0.63 -1.61
C ILE A 18 -20.73 -0.84 -1.21
N ARG A 19 -21.52 -1.15 -0.17
CA ARG A 19 -21.80 -2.51 0.28
C ARG A 19 -23.13 -3.01 -0.32
N ASN A 20 -23.24 -4.33 -0.45
CA ASN A 20 -24.45 -4.99 -0.96
C ASN A 20 -25.71 -4.73 -0.10
N ASN A 21 -25.56 -4.31 1.15
CA ASN A 21 -26.66 -3.97 2.05
C ASN A 21 -27.16 -2.52 1.86
N GLY A 22 -26.64 -1.78 0.87
CA GLY A 22 -27.01 -0.40 0.57
C GLY A 22 -26.25 0.66 1.36
N ALA A 23 -25.31 0.28 2.23
CA ALA A 23 -24.45 1.25 2.91
C ALA A 23 -23.35 1.78 1.97
N GLY A 24 -23.03 3.07 2.08
CA GLY A 24 -21.99 3.73 1.29
C GLY A 24 -22.54 4.65 0.21
N GLY A 25 -21.71 4.99 -0.79
CA GLY A 25 -22.08 5.87 -1.89
C GLY A 25 -21.03 5.92 -3.00
N TYR A 26 -21.36 6.58 -4.12
CA TYR A 26 -20.39 6.79 -5.20
C TYR A 26 -19.38 7.86 -4.81
N ASP A 27 -18.11 7.58 -5.07
CA ASP A 27 -17.03 8.54 -4.91
C ASP A 27 -16.70 9.16 -6.28
N THR A 28 -17.08 10.43 -6.45
CA THR A 28 -16.90 11.18 -7.69
C THR A 28 -15.66 12.07 -7.69
N GLY A 29 -14.84 12.02 -6.64
CA GLY A 29 -13.64 12.85 -6.50
C GLY A 29 -12.44 12.32 -7.29
N PRO A 30 -11.37 13.12 -7.47
CA PRO A 30 -10.08 12.61 -7.94
C PRO A 30 -9.48 11.65 -6.91
N ARG A 31 -9.12 10.44 -7.34
CA ARG A 31 -8.63 9.36 -6.47
C ARG A 31 -7.69 8.41 -7.20
N ASP A 32 -6.99 7.59 -6.44
CA ASP A 32 -6.11 6.53 -6.93
C ASP A 32 -6.87 5.19 -7.00
N THR A 33 -7.46 4.93 -8.17
CA THR A 33 -8.25 3.72 -8.41
C THR A 33 -7.43 2.43 -8.36
N MET A 34 -6.11 2.49 -8.61
CA MET A 34 -5.24 1.32 -8.51
C MET A 34 -5.02 0.95 -7.05
N ARG A 35 -4.85 1.93 -6.16
CA ARG A 35 -4.75 1.68 -4.73
C ARG A 35 -6.06 1.13 -4.15
N ASP A 36 -7.21 1.55 -4.66
CA ASP A 36 -8.49 1.02 -4.24
C ASP A 36 -8.65 -0.46 -4.60
N LEU A 37 -8.19 -0.86 -5.80
CA LEU A 37 -8.16 -2.25 -6.23
C LEU A 37 -7.21 -3.11 -5.39
N GLU A 38 -6.10 -2.55 -4.90
CA GLU A 38 -5.21 -3.23 -3.95
C GLU A 38 -5.82 -3.38 -2.56
N ASN A 39 -6.85 -2.62 -2.22
CA ASN A 39 -7.40 -2.49 -0.87
C ASN A 39 -8.94 -2.59 -0.82
N PRO A 40 -9.55 -3.66 -1.37
CA PRO A 40 -11.00 -3.79 -1.41
C PRO A 40 -11.63 -3.75 0.00
N ASP A 41 -10.99 -4.38 0.99
CA ASP A 41 -11.50 -4.43 2.38
C ASP A 41 -11.18 -3.16 3.20
N LEU A 42 -10.35 -2.23 2.70
CA LEU A 42 -10.24 -0.89 3.30
C LEU A 42 -11.24 0.07 2.67
N LEU A 43 -11.46 -0.04 1.35
CA LEU A 43 -12.48 0.75 0.64
C LEU A 43 -13.90 0.35 1.08
N VAL A 44 -14.15 -0.95 1.21
CA VAL A 44 -15.42 -1.54 1.63
C VAL A 44 -15.16 -2.50 2.79
N PRO A 45 -15.06 -2.01 4.04
CA PRO A 45 -14.74 -2.87 5.17
C PRO A 45 -15.82 -3.92 5.46
N PRO A 46 -15.53 -4.97 6.23
CA PRO A 46 -16.54 -5.83 6.81
C PRO A 46 -17.53 -5.05 7.71
N ILE A 47 -18.72 -5.62 7.96
CA ILE A 47 -19.69 -5.05 8.94
C ILE A 47 -19.28 -5.25 10.40
N THR A 48 -18.33 -6.16 10.62
CA THR A 48 -17.81 -6.49 11.95
C THR A 48 -16.69 -5.55 12.40
N ASP A 49 -16.13 -4.75 11.48
CA ASP A 49 -15.08 -3.79 11.80
C ASP A 49 -15.68 -2.59 12.54
N ALA A 50 -15.03 -2.19 13.64
CA ALA A 50 -15.52 -1.12 14.49
C ALA A 50 -14.38 -0.41 15.24
N GLY A 51 -14.62 0.84 15.60
CA GLY A 51 -13.71 1.65 16.39
C GLY A 51 -12.55 2.26 15.60
N LEU A 52 -11.67 2.95 16.34
CA LEU A 52 -10.47 3.57 15.79
C LEU A 52 -9.26 2.68 16.10
N LEU A 53 -8.60 2.19 15.05
CA LEU A 53 -7.36 1.42 15.15
C LEU A 53 -6.21 2.17 14.46
N PRO A 54 -4.98 2.07 14.97
CA PRO A 54 -3.81 2.58 14.25
C PRO A 54 -3.62 1.81 12.95
N ASN A 55 -2.98 2.44 11.97
CA ASN A 55 -2.62 1.78 10.72
C ASN A 55 -1.63 0.63 10.98
N MET A 56 -1.91 -0.55 10.41
CA MET A 56 -1.09 -1.76 10.53
C MET A 56 -0.45 -2.18 9.20
N LYS A 57 -0.60 -1.39 8.13
CA LYS A 57 -0.08 -1.69 6.79
C LYS A 57 0.83 -0.57 6.29
N PHE A 58 2.01 -0.94 5.78
CA PHE A 58 2.85 -0.05 4.99
C PHE A 58 3.52 -0.82 3.85
N SER A 59 3.61 -0.24 2.65
CA SER A 59 4.26 -0.88 1.50
C SER A 59 5.70 -0.39 1.33
N PHE A 60 6.62 -1.31 1.05
CA PHE A 60 8.00 -0.93 0.68
C PHE A 60 8.04 -0.12 -0.64
N SER A 61 7.01 -0.20 -1.49
CA SER A 61 6.96 0.60 -2.72
C SER A 61 6.79 2.10 -2.43
N ASP A 62 6.31 2.47 -1.25
CA ASP A 62 6.13 3.86 -0.82
C ASP A 62 7.36 4.40 -0.06
N THR A 63 8.45 3.62 0.01
CA THR A 63 9.69 4.00 0.69
C THR A 63 10.75 4.50 -0.28
N SER A 64 11.66 5.34 0.21
CA SER A 64 12.82 5.79 -0.57
C SER A 64 13.78 4.63 -0.83
N MET A 65 14.26 4.53 -2.08
CA MET A 65 15.21 3.53 -2.51
C MET A 65 16.64 4.05 -2.40
N THR A 66 17.52 3.28 -1.76
CA THR A 66 18.97 3.51 -1.79
C THR A 66 19.59 2.62 -2.86
N LEU A 67 20.17 3.22 -3.89
CA LEU A 67 20.82 2.53 -5.00
C LEU A 67 22.33 2.66 -4.87
N ASN A 68 23.04 1.53 -4.93
CA ASN A 68 24.51 1.49 -4.86
C ASN A 68 25.06 0.60 -5.98
N PHE A 69 26.35 0.74 -6.27
CA PHE A 69 27.03 -0.27 -7.09
C PHE A 69 26.98 -1.62 -6.35
N GLY A 70 26.48 -2.65 -7.02
CA GLY A 70 26.32 -3.97 -6.43
C GLY A 70 24.94 -4.26 -5.83
N GLY A 71 23.97 -3.33 -5.85
CA GLY A 71 22.62 -3.62 -5.37
C GLY A 71 21.76 -2.43 -4.98
N TRP A 72 20.71 -2.70 -4.21
CA TRP A 72 19.81 -1.69 -3.67
C TRP A 72 19.27 -2.12 -2.31
N SER A 73 18.80 -1.14 -1.53
CA SER A 73 18.08 -1.38 -0.29
C SER A 73 17.03 -0.32 -0.03
N ARG A 74 15.99 -0.67 0.72
CA ARG A 74 14.95 0.24 1.22
C ARG A 74 14.44 -0.25 2.57
N VAL A 75 13.89 0.65 3.36
CA VAL A 75 13.61 0.39 4.78
C VAL A 75 12.23 0.88 5.20
N ILE A 76 11.57 0.12 6.07
CA ILE A 76 10.41 0.54 6.86
C ILE A 76 10.82 0.50 8.32
N THR A 77 10.70 1.64 8.99
CA THR A 77 10.98 1.83 10.41
C THR A 77 9.73 2.35 11.12
N VAL A 78 9.85 2.63 12.42
CA VAL A 78 8.82 3.35 13.19
C VAL A 78 8.44 4.71 12.59
N ARG A 79 9.28 5.30 11.73
CA ARG A 79 8.96 6.56 11.04
C ARG A 79 7.87 6.40 9.97
N GLU A 80 7.84 5.23 9.32
CA GLU A 80 6.87 4.90 8.28
C GLU A 80 5.65 4.15 8.86
N LEU A 81 5.89 3.25 9.81
CA LEU A 81 4.84 2.47 10.48
C LEU A 81 4.95 2.60 12.02
N PRO A 82 4.37 3.66 12.63
CA PRO A 82 4.59 4.00 14.04
C PRO A 82 4.10 2.97 15.05
N ILE A 83 3.17 2.09 14.66
CA ILE A 83 2.70 1.01 15.54
C ILE A 83 3.77 -0.08 15.75
N ALA A 84 4.72 -0.24 14.82
CA ALA A 84 5.81 -1.20 14.89
C ALA A 84 7.00 -0.62 15.67
N THR A 85 6.86 -0.50 17.00
CA THR A 85 7.83 0.20 17.86
C THR A 85 9.08 -0.62 18.20
N THR A 86 9.00 -1.95 18.12
CA THR A 86 10.08 -2.86 18.53
C THR A 86 10.79 -3.52 17.36
N LEU A 87 10.38 -3.24 16.12
CA LEU A 87 10.86 -3.91 14.91
C LEU A 87 11.01 -2.90 13.77
N ALA A 88 11.94 -3.19 12.85
CA ALA A 88 12.09 -2.51 11.58
C ALA A 88 12.41 -3.56 10.50
N GLY A 89 12.13 -3.24 9.24
CA GLY A 89 12.36 -4.15 8.11
C GLY A 89 13.20 -3.50 7.02
N VAL A 90 14.20 -4.24 6.53
CA VAL A 90 14.98 -3.87 5.35
C VAL A 90 14.67 -4.84 4.22
N ASN A 91 14.40 -4.31 3.03
CA ASN A 91 14.36 -5.07 1.79
C ASN A 91 15.63 -4.72 1.00
N MET A 92 16.51 -5.69 0.80
CA MET A 92 17.80 -5.51 0.14
C MET A 92 18.01 -6.57 -0.94
N CYS A 93 18.65 -6.18 -2.03
CA CYS A 93 19.08 -7.09 -3.09
C CYS A 93 20.52 -6.76 -3.50
N LEU A 94 21.32 -7.80 -3.69
CA LEU A 94 22.69 -7.70 -4.22
C LEU A 94 22.75 -8.32 -5.61
N THR A 95 23.44 -7.66 -6.53
CA THR A 95 23.76 -8.24 -7.83
C THR A 95 24.84 -9.33 -7.68
N PRO A 96 25.01 -10.23 -8.67
CA PRO A 96 26.12 -11.19 -8.63
C PRO A 96 27.48 -10.50 -8.39
N GLY A 97 28.23 -10.98 -7.40
CA GLY A 97 29.50 -10.38 -6.95
C GLY A 97 29.37 -9.12 -6.09
N GLY A 98 28.15 -8.61 -5.87
CA GLY A 98 27.86 -7.54 -4.93
C GLY A 98 28.04 -8.01 -3.49
N VAL A 99 28.59 -7.15 -2.65
CA VAL A 99 28.87 -7.44 -1.24
C VAL A 99 28.20 -6.37 -0.38
N ARG A 100 27.53 -6.80 0.69
CA ARG A 100 27.18 -5.91 1.79
C ARG A 100 28.42 -5.75 2.66
N GLU A 101 28.91 -4.51 2.79
CA GLU A 101 30.12 -4.20 3.58
C GLU A 101 30.08 -4.87 4.95
N LEU A 102 31.22 -5.39 5.41
CA LEU A 102 31.31 -6.01 6.73
C LEU A 102 30.97 -4.97 7.79
N HIS A 103 29.95 -5.25 8.61
CA HIS A 103 29.47 -4.31 9.63
C HIS A 103 28.85 -5.05 10.82
N TRP A 104 28.53 -4.29 11.86
CA TRP A 104 27.74 -4.71 13.01
C TRP A 104 26.71 -3.63 13.34
N HIS A 105 25.73 -3.96 14.17
CA HIS A 105 24.78 -3.00 14.73
C HIS A 105 24.40 -3.41 16.15
N GLN A 106 23.74 -2.50 16.88
CA GLN A 106 23.29 -2.75 18.26
C GLN A 106 22.12 -3.74 18.33
N GLN A 107 21.24 -3.71 17.33
CA GLN A 107 20.06 -4.55 17.22
C GLN A 107 20.47 -6.00 16.91
N ALA A 108 19.55 -6.95 17.06
CA ALA A 108 19.70 -8.28 16.47
C ALA A 108 19.20 -8.25 15.02
N GLU A 109 19.83 -9.04 14.13
CA GLU A 109 19.44 -9.27 12.73
C GLU A 109 19.44 -10.78 12.45
#